data_AF-A0A0R3SZL8-F1
#
_entry.id   AF-A0A0R3SZL8-F1
#
_cell.length_a   1.000
_cell.length_b   1.000
_cell.length_c   1.000
_cell.angle_alpha   90.00
_cell.angle_beta   90.00
_cell.angle_gamma   90.00
#
_symmetry.space_group_name_H-M   'P 1'
#
loop_
_entity.id
_entity.type
_entity.pdbx_description
1 polymer ?
#
loop_
_entity_poly.entity_id
_entity_poly.type
_entity_poly.pdbx_seq_one_letter_code
_entity_poly.pdbx_strand_id
1 'polypeptide(L)'
;MTKCTSEFVDEEDLFDNSELYRKLGSAPVPTKPVHLLKNAFKKSMYRLTDETKKLVLHNVYNDKVYRIGINVNDVTFVDTLNLLYVYVGPGSSDNEKANVWSQADKFLKDKNMPYKSIAVFNAGTYCEGFEEIWDDAKH
;
A
#
# COMPACT_ATOMS: atom_id res chain seq x y z
N MET A 1 20.21 -6.94 13.43
CA MET A 1 18.78 -6.65 13.21
C MET A 1 18.35 -5.61 14.23
N THR A 2 18.20 -4.36 13.83
CA THR A 2 17.70 -3.30 14.71
C THR A 2 16.19 -3.47 14.84
N LYS A 3 15.71 -3.85 16.02
CA LYS A 3 14.27 -3.94 16.27
C LYS A 3 13.69 -2.53 16.32
N CYS A 4 12.55 -2.31 15.67
CA CYS A 4 11.79 -1.08 15.83
C CYS A 4 11.26 -1.06 17.27
N THR A 5 11.53 0.02 18.00
CA THR A 5 11.01 0.27 19.35
C THR A 5 9.90 1.31 19.23
N SER A 6 8.74 1.00 19.80
CA SER A 6 7.62 1.92 19.92
C SER A 6 7.62 2.56 21.31
N GLU A 7 7.25 3.83 21.37
CA GLU A 7 7.02 4.60 22.59
C GLU A 7 5.65 5.27 22.50
N PHE A 8 4.96 5.38 23.62
CA PHE A 8 3.69 6.11 23.73
C PHE A 8 3.96 7.38 24.51
N VAL A 9 3.57 8.51 23.96
CA VAL A 9 3.76 9.83 24.56
C VAL A 9 2.42 10.53 24.57
N ASP A 10 1.99 11.01 25.74
CA ASP A 10 0.75 11.77 25.87
C ASP A 10 0.95 13.21 25.39
N GLU A 11 -0.12 13.85 24.90
CA GLU A 11 -0.06 15.23 24.42
C GLU A 11 0.38 16.24 25.50
N GLU A 12 0.21 15.89 26.77
CA GLU A 12 0.66 16.70 27.91
C GLU A 12 2.15 16.48 28.25
N ASP A 13 2.74 15.33 27.90
CA ASP A 13 4.17 15.04 28.11
C ASP A 13 5.05 15.59 26.98
N LEU A 14 4.42 16.21 25.99
CA LEU A 14 5.00 16.73 24.77
C LEU A 14 5.53 18.16 24.92
N PHE A 15 5.41 18.79 26.09
CA PHE A 15 5.92 20.14 26.32
C PHE A 15 7.46 20.17 26.47
N ASP A 16 8.08 20.88 25.51
CA ASP A 16 9.48 21.33 25.43
C ASP A 16 10.60 20.25 25.47
N ASN A 17 10.92 19.73 24.28
CA ASN A 17 12.11 18.93 23.90
C ASN A 17 11.96 17.41 23.71
N SER A 18 10.79 16.91 23.33
CA SER A 18 10.69 15.50 22.89
C SER A 18 11.48 15.26 21.59
N GLU A 19 12.09 14.08 21.46
CA GLU A 19 12.78 13.66 20.22
C GLU A 19 11.84 13.72 19.00
N LEU A 20 10.55 13.47 19.24
CA LEU A 20 9.48 13.53 18.25
C LEU A 20 9.36 14.93 17.62
N TYR A 21 9.27 16.00 18.41
CA TYR A 21 9.19 17.37 17.85
C TYR A 21 10.46 17.76 17.12
N ARG A 22 11.63 17.35 17.62
CA ARG A 22 12.91 17.63 16.95
C ARG A 22 12.96 16.99 15.56
N LYS A 23 12.39 15.79 15.40
CA LYS A 23 12.31 15.08 14.11
C LYS A 23 11.24 15.64 13.17
N LEU A 24 10.10 16.08 13.70
CA LEU A 24 9.01 16.67 12.90
C LEU A 24 9.29 18.12 12.47
N GLY A 25 10.04 18.87 13.28
CA GLY A 25 10.26 20.30 13.10
C GLY A 25 9.04 21.16 13.45
N SER A 26 9.15 22.47 13.26
CA SER A 26 8.11 23.45 13.61
C SER A 26 7.47 24.11 12.38
N ALA A 27 7.54 23.45 11.23
CA ALA A 27 6.97 23.98 10.00
C ALA A 27 5.44 24.01 10.10
N PRO A 28 4.78 25.11 9.67
CA PRO A 28 3.31 25.17 9.65
C PRO A 28 2.76 24.11 8.69
N VAL A 29 1.94 23.20 9.22
CA VAL A 29 1.29 22.15 8.42
C VAL A 29 -0.08 22.66 7.96
N PRO A 30 -0.42 22.55 6.67
CA PRO A 30 -1.77 22.86 6.20
C PRO A 30 -2.79 21.98 6.92
N THR A 31 -3.88 22.57 7.41
CA THR A 31 -4.99 21.82 8.01
C THR A 31 -5.70 20.99 6.93
N LYS A 32 -5.21 19.78 6.68
CA LYS A 32 -5.91 18.77 5.88
C LYS A 32 -6.61 17.83 6.84
N PRO A 33 -7.96 17.86 6.95
CA PRO A 33 -8.67 16.91 7.78
C PRO A 33 -8.51 15.50 7.18
N VAL A 34 -7.63 14.70 7.78
CA VAL A 34 -7.31 13.32 7.37
C VAL A 34 -8.58 12.46 7.29
N HIS A 35 -9.57 12.75 8.14
CA HIS A 35 -10.87 12.06 8.13
C HIS A 35 -11.63 12.24 6.81
N LEU A 36 -11.57 13.42 6.18
CA LEU A 36 -12.24 13.65 4.88
C LEU A 36 -11.56 12.87 3.76
N LEU A 37 -10.23 12.71 3.82
CA LEU A 37 -9.47 11.90 2.87
C LEU A 37 -9.80 10.41 3.01
N LYS A 38 -9.98 9.91 4.24
CA LYS A 38 -10.33 8.51 4.50
C LYS A 38 -11.69 8.13 3.92
N ASN A 39 -12.68 9.01 4.00
CA ASN A 39 -14.03 8.74 3.50
C ASN A 39 -14.16 8.95 1.97
N ALA A 40 -13.31 9.78 1.37
CA ALA A 40 -13.32 10.06 -0.06
C ALA A 40 -12.45 9.10 -0.88
N PHE A 41 -11.47 8.44 -0.26
CA PHE A 41 -10.53 7.59 -0.99
C PHE A 41 -11.17 6.26 -1.40
N LYS A 42 -11.02 5.96 -2.68
CA LYS A 42 -11.55 4.76 -3.34
C LYS A 42 -10.42 3.77 -3.54
N LYS A 43 -10.51 2.58 -2.94
CA LYS A 43 -9.49 1.53 -3.13
C LYS A 43 -9.55 1.04 -4.57
N SER A 44 -8.43 0.54 -5.09
CA SER A 44 -8.43 -0.09 -6.41
C SER A 44 -7.50 -1.29 -6.45
N MET A 45 -7.91 -2.33 -7.17
CA MET A 45 -7.13 -3.55 -7.35
C MET A 45 -6.76 -3.73 -8.81
N TYR A 46 -5.53 -4.17 -9.05
CA TYR A 46 -5.02 -4.48 -10.38
C TYR A 46 -4.26 -5.81 -10.38
N ARG A 47 -4.25 -6.47 -11.52
CA ARG A 47 -3.52 -7.72 -11.78
C ARG A 47 -2.44 -7.44 -12.82
N LEU A 48 -1.19 -7.67 -12.45
CA LEU A 48 -0.05 -7.60 -13.35
C LEU A 48 0.23 -8.99 -13.89
N THR A 49 0.00 -9.19 -15.18
CA THR A 49 0.12 -10.51 -15.84
C THR A 49 0.98 -10.43 -17.10
N ASP A 50 1.70 -11.50 -17.43
CA ASP A 50 2.41 -11.65 -18.69
C ASP A 50 1.88 -12.75 -19.62
N GLU A 51 0.67 -13.26 -19.36
CA GLU A 51 0.00 -14.30 -20.17
C GLU A 51 0.00 -13.98 -21.68
N THR A 52 -0.06 -12.70 -22.06
CA THR A 52 -0.07 -12.24 -23.46
C THR A 52 1.33 -12.09 -24.08
N LYS A 53 2.38 -12.63 -23.43
CA LYS A 53 3.81 -12.39 -23.71
C LYS A 53 4.25 -10.94 -23.55
N LYS A 54 3.37 -10.10 -23.02
CA LYS A 54 3.64 -8.71 -22.65
C LYS A 54 3.15 -8.52 -21.23
N LEU A 55 3.94 -7.82 -20.44
CA LEU A 55 3.59 -7.48 -19.08
C LEU A 55 2.54 -6.37 -19.09
N VAL A 56 1.32 -6.67 -18.65
CA VAL A 56 0.16 -5.77 -18.69
C VAL A 56 -0.49 -5.71 -17.31
N LEU A 57 -0.87 -4.50 -16.91
CA LEU A 57 -1.59 -4.25 -15.66
C LEU A 57 -3.09 -4.08 -15.95
N HIS A 58 -3.91 -5.04 -15.54
CA HIS A 58 -5.37 -5.02 -15.70
C HIS A 58 -6.04 -4.51 -14.43
N ASN A 59 -7.05 -3.64 -14.57
CA ASN A 59 -7.89 -3.30 -13.42
C ASN A 59 -8.84 -4.47 -13.10
N VAL A 60 -8.86 -4.87 -11.83
CA VAL A 60 -9.75 -5.93 -11.31
C VAL A 60 -10.93 -5.30 -10.58
N TYR A 61 -10.64 -4.34 -9.71
CA TYR A 61 -11.68 -3.60 -9.00
C TYR A 61 -11.39 -2.10 -8.94
N ASN A 62 -12.48 -1.35 -8.82
CA ASN A 62 -12.51 0.08 -8.59
C ASN A 62 -13.44 0.35 -7.40
N ASP A 63 -13.05 1.27 -6.51
CA ASP A 63 -13.74 1.65 -5.27
C ASP A 63 -13.58 0.68 -4.09
N LYS A 64 -13.94 -0.59 -4.30
CA LYS A 64 -13.87 -1.65 -3.28
C LYS A 64 -12.94 -2.76 -3.72
N VAL A 65 -12.33 -3.48 -2.79
CA VAL A 65 -11.41 -4.58 -3.09
C VAL A 65 -11.76 -5.81 -2.26
N TYR A 66 -11.74 -6.96 -2.90
CA TYR A 66 -12.15 -8.24 -2.30
C TYR A 66 -11.06 -9.28 -2.50
N ARG A 67 -10.85 -10.16 -1.52
CA ARG A 67 -9.82 -11.21 -1.60
C ARG A 67 -10.03 -12.16 -2.78
N ILE A 68 -11.29 -12.38 -3.16
CA ILE A 68 -11.66 -13.23 -4.31
C ILE A 68 -11.09 -12.72 -5.65
N GLY A 69 -10.69 -11.45 -5.74
CA GLY A 69 -10.04 -10.90 -6.94
C GLY A 69 -8.56 -11.25 -7.07
N ILE A 70 -7.94 -11.84 -6.05
CA ILE A 70 -6.53 -12.26 -6.11
C ILE A 70 -6.40 -13.46 -7.06
N ASN A 71 -5.53 -13.34 -8.05
CA ASN A 71 -5.09 -14.49 -8.85
C ASN A 71 -3.77 -15.02 -8.28
N VAL A 72 -3.73 -16.31 -7.95
CA VAL A 72 -2.55 -16.99 -7.40
C VAL A 72 -1.42 -17.16 -8.41
N ASN A 73 -1.72 -17.05 -9.71
CA ASN A 73 -0.74 -17.23 -10.79
C ASN A 73 -0.09 -15.93 -11.25
N ASP A 74 -0.37 -14.79 -10.60
CA ASP A 74 0.15 -13.49 -11.02
C ASP A 74 0.44 -12.58 -9.83
N VAL A 75 0.80 -11.34 -10.12
CA VAL A 75 1.05 -10.30 -9.12
C VAL A 75 -0.18 -9.39 -9.00
N THR A 76 -0.63 -9.16 -7.77
CA THR A 76 -1.79 -8.34 -7.45
C THR A 76 -1.37 -7.03 -6.78
N PHE A 77 -1.83 -5.91 -7.31
CA PHE A 77 -1.59 -4.57 -6.77
C PHE A 77 -2.88 -4.10 -6.09
N VAL A 78 -2.80 -3.66 -4.85
CA VAL A 78 -3.92 -3.08 -4.11
C VAL A 78 -3.54 -1.68 -3.66
N ASP A 79 -4.10 -0.69 -4.35
CA ASP A 79 -3.88 0.72 -4.07
C ASP A 79 -4.84 1.19 -3.00
N THR A 80 -4.27 1.54 -1.84
CA THR A 80 -4.99 2.10 -0.70
C THR A 80 -4.60 3.56 -0.48
N LEU A 81 -5.19 4.23 0.51
CA LEU A 81 -4.92 5.64 0.78
C LEU A 81 -3.43 5.90 1.06
N ASN A 82 -2.82 5.08 1.93
CA ASN A 82 -1.48 5.34 2.46
C ASN A 82 -0.39 4.47 1.82
N LEU A 83 -0.75 3.27 1.35
CA LEU A 83 0.21 2.24 0.95
C LEU A 83 -0.27 1.53 -0.32
N LEU A 84 0.65 1.32 -1.26
CA LEU A 84 0.44 0.37 -2.35
C LEU A 84 0.90 -1.01 -1.88
N TYR A 85 -0.02 -1.94 -1.72
CA TYR A 85 0.31 -3.34 -1.44
C TYR A 85 0.53 -4.07 -2.76
N VAL A 86 1.60 -4.86 -2.83
CA VAL A 86 1.90 -5.70 -3.97
C VAL A 86 2.11 -7.13 -3.50
N TYR A 87 1.13 -7.96 -3.81
CA TYR A 87 1.11 -9.37 -3.47
C TYR A 87 1.62 -10.19 -4.65
N VAL A 88 2.69 -10.94 -4.45
CA VAL A 88 3.26 -11.83 -5.45
C VAL A 88 2.69 -13.23 -5.26
N GLY A 89 1.81 -13.66 -6.18
CA GLY A 89 1.18 -14.97 -6.14
C GLY A 89 2.19 -16.12 -6.27
N PRO A 90 1.91 -17.30 -5.70
CA PRO A 90 2.86 -18.42 -5.72
C PRO A 90 3.15 -18.94 -7.14
N GLY A 91 2.19 -18.82 -8.05
CA GLY A 91 2.30 -19.25 -9.45
C GLY A 91 2.76 -18.15 -10.42
N SER A 92 3.11 -16.96 -9.92
CA SER A 92 3.58 -15.85 -10.76
C SER A 92 4.84 -16.20 -11.54
N SER A 93 4.94 -15.65 -12.75
CA SER A 93 6.07 -15.88 -13.64
C SER A 93 7.34 -15.18 -13.12
N ASP A 94 8.51 -15.67 -13.52
CA ASP A 94 9.78 -15.00 -13.15
C ASP A 94 9.88 -13.59 -13.75
N ASN A 95 9.27 -13.38 -14.91
CA ASN A 95 9.24 -12.08 -15.56
C ASN A 95 8.31 -11.10 -14.82
N GLU A 96 7.17 -11.54 -14.29
CA GLU A 96 6.32 -10.72 -13.43
C GLU A 96 7.08 -10.33 -12.16
N LYS A 97 7.67 -11.32 -11.46
CA LYS A 97 8.45 -11.15 -10.23
C LYS A 97 9.60 -10.16 -10.39
N ALA A 98 10.37 -10.29 -11.48
CA ALA A 98 11.51 -9.41 -11.76
C ALA A 98 11.09 -7.95 -12.00
N ASN A 99 9.89 -7.73 -12.51
CA ASN A 99 9.42 -6.40 -12.89
C ASN A 99 8.51 -5.73 -11.85
N VAL A 100 8.16 -6.40 -10.74
CA VAL A 100 7.23 -5.89 -9.72
C VAL A 100 7.56 -4.47 -9.29
N TRP A 101 8.79 -4.22 -8.86
CA TRP A 101 9.22 -2.91 -8.35
C TRP A 101 9.13 -1.81 -9.41
N SER A 102 9.57 -2.10 -10.64
CA SER A 102 9.53 -1.15 -11.74
C SER A 102 8.07 -0.81 -12.12
N GLN A 103 7.19 -1.79 -12.11
CA GLN A 103 5.77 -1.59 -12.41
C GLN A 103 5.05 -0.84 -11.28
N ALA A 104 5.39 -1.10 -10.02
CA ALA A 104 4.83 -0.38 -8.87
C ALA A 104 5.25 1.10 -8.86
N ASP A 105 6.53 1.39 -9.07
CA ASP A 105 7.03 2.77 -9.20
C ASP A 105 6.38 3.50 -10.38
N LYS A 106 6.30 2.85 -11.55
CA LYS A 106 5.62 3.40 -12.73
C LYS A 106 4.14 3.69 -12.43
N PHE A 107 3.42 2.75 -11.82
CA PHE A 107 2.02 2.90 -11.46
C PHE A 107 1.77 4.12 -10.56
N LEU A 108 2.62 4.33 -9.55
CA LEU A 108 2.50 5.49 -8.66
C LEU A 108 2.83 6.81 -9.35
N LYS A 109 3.83 6.83 -10.23
CA LYS A 109 4.14 8.00 -11.06
C LYS A 109 2.98 8.37 -11.98
N ASP A 110 2.36 7.38 -12.64
CA ASP A 110 1.21 7.58 -13.51
C ASP A 110 -0.01 8.11 -12.73
N LYS A 111 -0.17 7.71 -11.46
CA LYS A 111 -1.20 8.25 -10.54
C LYS A 111 -0.83 9.59 -9.86
N ASN A 112 0.32 10.18 -10.19
CA ASN A 112 0.85 11.40 -9.56
C ASN A 112 1.00 11.28 -8.03
N MET A 113 1.36 10.08 -7.54
CA MET A 113 1.59 9.77 -6.13
C MET A 113 2.97 9.10 -5.90
N PRO A 114 4.08 9.68 -6.38
CA PRO A 114 5.40 9.02 -6.36
C PRO A 114 5.97 8.76 -4.95
N TYR A 115 5.48 9.47 -3.93
CA TYR A 115 5.93 9.34 -2.55
C TYR A 115 5.07 8.40 -1.71
N LYS A 116 4.02 7.80 -2.30
CA LYS A 116 3.23 6.78 -1.60
C LYS A 116 4.12 5.56 -1.34
N SER A 117 4.07 5.04 -0.12
CA SER A 117 4.86 3.87 0.25
C SER A 117 4.42 2.64 -0.57
N ILE A 118 5.34 1.69 -0.75
CA ILE A 118 5.09 0.41 -1.42
C ILE A 118 5.48 -0.73 -0.47
N ALA A 119 4.59 -1.70 -0.30
CA ALA A 119 4.87 -2.94 0.42
C ALA A 119 4.75 -4.12 -0.54
N VAL A 120 5.89 -4.76 -0.85
CA VAL A 120 5.95 -5.95 -1.71
C VAL A 120 6.19 -7.19 -0.84
N PHE A 121 5.39 -8.24 -1.01
CA PHE A 121 5.52 -9.49 -0.26
C PHE A 121 5.01 -10.68 -1.06
N ASN A 122 5.58 -11.85 -0.76
CA ASN A 122 5.24 -13.11 -1.41
C ASN A 122 4.08 -13.81 -0.71
N ALA A 123 3.38 -14.66 -1.46
CA ALA A 123 2.42 -15.60 -0.91
C ALA A 123 3.03 -16.44 0.24
N GLY A 124 2.26 -16.58 1.32
CA GLY A 124 2.70 -17.26 2.54
C GLY A 124 3.39 -16.36 3.56
N THR A 125 3.73 -15.12 3.20
CA THR A 125 4.22 -14.11 4.16
C THR A 125 3.04 -13.33 4.75
N TYR A 126 3.03 -13.20 6.08
CA TYR A 126 2.03 -12.38 6.77
C TYR A 126 2.34 -10.89 6.63
N CYS A 127 1.34 -10.11 6.23
CA CYS A 127 1.39 -8.65 6.21
C CYS A 127 0.12 -8.11 6.87
N GLU A 128 0.24 -7.65 8.12
CA GLU A 128 -0.90 -7.22 8.95
C GLU A 128 -1.82 -6.24 8.24
N GLY A 129 -1.27 -5.11 7.75
CA GLY A 129 -2.09 -4.12 7.06
C GLY A 129 -2.74 -4.63 5.77
N PHE A 130 -2.17 -5.65 5.12
CA PHE A 130 -2.81 -6.27 3.96
C PHE A 130 -4.00 -7.12 4.35
N GLU A 131 -4.08 -7.65 5.57
CA GLU A 131 -5.24 -8.44 6.02
C GLU A 131 -6.45 -7.58 6.41
N GLU A 132 -6.24 -6.28 6.64
CA GLU A 132 -7.28 -5.36 7.10
C GLU A 132 -7.95 -4.56 5.98
N ILE A 133 -7.36 -4.52 4.77
CA ILE A 133 -7.80 -3.62 3.70
C ILE A 133 -9.03 -4.11 2.92
N TRP A 134 -9.54 -5.30 3.21
CA TRP A 134 -10.56 -5.97 2.39
C TRP A 134 -11.98 -5.53 2.72
N ASP A 135 -12.81 -5.44 1.67
CA ASP A 135 -14.23 -5.14 1.78
C ASP A 135 -15.10 -6.42 1.80
N ASP A 136 -14.50 -7.56 2.18
CA ASP A 136 -15.15 -8.89 2.21
C ASP A 136 -16.34 -8.98 3.18
N ALA A 137 -16.46 -8.03 4.12
CA ALA A 137 -17.59 -7.95 5.03
C ALA A 137 -18.88 -7.67 4.24
N LYS A 138 -19.70 -8.71 4.07
CA LYS A 138 -21.10 -8.57 3.65
C LYS A 138 -21.87 -7.86 4.77
N HIS A 139 -22.42 -6.69 4.47
CA HIS A 139 -23.63 -6.23 5.12
C HIS A 139 -24.83 -6.97 4.54
#